data_AF-A0A1W9IF24-F1
#
_entry.id   AF-A0A1W9IF24-F1
#
_cell.length_a   1.000
_cell.length_b   1.000
_cell.length_c   1.000
_cell.angle_alpha   90.00
_cell.angle_beta   90.00
_cell.angle_gamma   90.00
#
_symmetry.space_group_name_H-M   'P 1'
#
loop_
_entity.id
_entity.type
_entity.pdbx_description
1 polymer ?
#
loop_
_entity_poly.entity_id
_entity_poly.type
_entity_poly.pdbx_seq_one_letter_code
_entity_poly.pdbx_strand_id
1 'polypeptide(L)'
;MAVLATLEQARILPPEGTKEADRIIKSVIQLQLLFTKSTDPDLQHFMRRAVESSRGKQAPDVMAQFQANGWTSDVLEALAETAARTPAEALETLAPGLKTVNLSVEDFRQFMQLVKDGKEALASNGQDFHAVFAAHRKTMPGTGAY
;
A
#
# COMPACT_ATOMS: atom_id res chain seq x y z
N MET A 1 8.94 -1.08 -5.10
CA MET A 1 9.15 -0.43 -6.41
C MET A 1 7.91 -0.48 -7.30
N ALA A 2 7.24 -1.63 -7.49
CA ALA A 2 6.08 -1.75 -8.39
C ALA A 2 4.91 -0.80 -8.07
N VAL A 3 4.71 -0.49 -6.78
CA VAL A 3 3.72 0.49 -6.32
C VAL A 3 3.96 1.87 -6.97
N LEU A 4 5.17 2.40 -6.85
CA LEU A 4 5.51 3.74 -7.35
C LEU A 4 5.29 3.83 -8.86
N ALA A 5 5.76 2.85 -9.63
CA ALA A 5 5.56 2.83 -11.08
C ALA A 5 4.07 2.72 -11.48
N THR A 6 3.26 2.04 -10.67
CA THR A 6 1.80 1.98 -10.88
C THR A 6 1.16 3.36 -10.67
N LEU A 7 1.54 4.07 -9.60
CA LEU A 7 1.04 5.42 -9.31
C LEU A 7 1.55 6.45 -10.33
N GLU A 8 2.77 6.30 -10.81
CA GLU A 8 3.36 7.12 -11.88
C GLU A 8 2.58 6.95 -13.18
N GLN A 9 2.30 5.70 -13.59
CA GLN A 9 1.50 5.42 -14.77
C GLN A 9 0.07 5.97 -14.65
N ALA A 10 -0.49 5.97 -13.44
CA ALA A 10 -1.77 6.60 -13.14
C ALA A 10 -1.71 8.14 -13.19
N ARG A 11 -0.52 8.76 -13.31
CA ARG A 11 -0.28 10.21 -13.34
C ARG A 11 -0.78 10.96 -12.11
N ILE A 12 -0.72 10.30 -10.95
CA ILE A 12 -1.16 10.87 -9.67
C ILE A 12 0.00 11.22 -8.73
N LEU A 13 1.23 10.87 -9.10
CA LEU A 13 2.40 11.24 -8.30
C LEU A 13 2.66 12.75 -8.46
N PRO A 14 3.06 13.43 -7.37
CA PRO A 14 3.54 14.80 -7.46
C PRO A 14 4.82 14.87 -8.31
N PRO A 15 5.17 16.05 -8.84
CA PRO A 15 6.35 16.21 -9.68
C PRO A 15 7.62 15.71 -8.98
N GLU A 16 8.48 15.02 -9.73
CA GLU A 16 9.77 14.54 -9.23
C GLU A 16 10.63 15.71 -8.71
N GLY A 17 11.39 15.48 -7.65
CA GLY A 17 12.20 16.51 -6.99
C GLY A 17 11.42 17.46 -6.07
N THR A 18 10.11 17.25 -5.89
CA THR A 18 9.35 17.90 -4.83
C THR A 18 9.51 17.15 -3.51
N LYS A 19 9.41 17.88 -2.38
CA LYS A 19 9.41 17.27 -1.04
C LYS A 19 8.29 16.24 -0.85
N GLU A 20 7.20 16.40 -1.61
CA GLU A 20 6.06 15.49 -1.57
C GLU A 20 6.36 14.16 -2.26
N ALA A 21 7.05 14.19 -3.41
CA ALA A 21 7.53 12.97 -4.07
C ALA A 21 8.49 12.18 -3.18
N ASP A 22 9.44 12.86 -2.52
CA ASP A 22 10.36 12.23 -1.57
C ASP A 22 9.62 11.60 -0.38
N ARG A 23 8.58 12.29 0.12
CA ARG A 23 7.73 11.81 1.21
C ARG A 23 6.99 10.53 0.82
N ILE A 24 6.43 10.46 -0.40
CA ILE A 24 5.73 9.27 -0.91
C ILE A 24 6.68 8.10 -1.09
N ILE A 25 7.85 8.33 -1.70
CA ILE A 25 8.87 7.29 -1.90
C ILE A 25 9.29 6.69 -0.55
N LYS A 26 9.57 7.56 0.43
CA LYS A 26 9.90 7.16 1.79
C LYS A 26 8.76 6.35 2.43
N SER A 27 7.52 6.82 2.34
CA SER A 27 6.34 6.12 2.87
C SER A 27 6.18 4.72 2.27
N VAL A 28 6.33 4.55 0.96
CA VAL A 28 6.21 3.23 0.31
C VAL A 28 7.22 2.23 0.88
N ILE A 29 8.48 2.64 1.00
CA ILE A 29 9.58 1.77 1.46
C ILE A 29 9.39 1.43 2.95
N GLN A 30 9.10 2.45 3.76
CA GLN A 30 8.97 2.29 5.20
C GLN A 30 7.72 1.54 5.62
N LEU A 31 6.58 1.77 4.95
CA LEU A 31 5.36 1.00 5.21
C LEU A 31 5.54 -0.46 4.80
N GLN A 32 6.22 -0.76 3.68
CA GLN A 32 6.51 -2.15 3.33
C GLN A 32 7.30 -2.84 4.45
N LEU A 33 8.38 -2.18 4.91
CA LEU A 33 9.21 -2.69 5.98
C LEU A 33 8.41 -2.89 7.27
N LEU A 34 7.59 -1.90 7.64
CA LEU A 34 6.74 -1.92 8.81
C LEU A 34 5.76 -3.09 8.74
N PHE A 35 4.91 -3.19 7.72
CA PHE A 35 3.91 -4.26 7.64
C PHE A 35 4.55 -5.66 7.49
N THR A 36 5.75 -5.77 6.91
CA THR A 36 6.44 -7.06 6.79
C THR A 36 7.11 -7.52 8.09
N LYS A 37 7.63 -6.58 8.90
CA LYS A 37 8.45 -6.90 10.08
C LYS A 37 7.82 -6.52 11.43
N SER A 38 6.71 -5.80 11.42
CA SER A 38 6.11 -5.27 12.64
C SER A 38 5.49 -6.40 13.48
N THR A 39 5.77 -6.36 14.77
CA THR A 39 5.10 -7.14 15.80
C THR A 39 4.00 -6.34 16.51
N ASP A 40 3.70 -5.13 16.03
CA ASP A 40 2.66 -4.27 16.58
C ASP A 40 1.27 -4.89 16.36
N PRO A 41 0.52 -5.18 17.44
CA PRO A 41 -0.75 -5.89 17.34
C PRO A 41 -1.82 -5.08 16.62
N ASP A 42 -1.82 -3.75 16.75
CA ASP A 42 -2.81 -2.87 16.13
C ASP A 42 -2.62 -2.80 14.61
N LEU A 43 -1.38 -2.69 14.13
CA LEU A 43 -1.05 -2.77 12.70
C LEU A 43 -1.41 -4.13 12.10
N GLN A 44 -1.08 -5.22 12.80
CA GLN A 44 -1.42 -6.56 12.32
C GLN A 44 -2.93 -6.79 12.28
N HIS A 45 -3.65 -6.33 13.30
CA HIS A 45 -5.10 -6.43 13.36
C HIS A 45 -5.76 -5.57 12.26
N PHE A 46 -5.27 -4.35 12.04
CA PHE A 46 -5.74 -3.49 10.96
C PHE A 46 -5.55 -4.12 9.59
N MET A 47 -4.35 -4.64 9.31
CA MET A 47 -4.03 -5.29 8.05
C MET A 47 -4.89 -6.54 7.82
N ARG A 48 -5.01 -7.39 8.84
CA ARG A 48 -5.85 -8.60 8.76
C ARG A 48 -7.30 -8.24 8.48
N ARG A 49 -7.87 -7.32 9.25
CA ARG A 49 -9.26 -6.86 9.07
C ARG A 49 -9.49 -6.30 7.67
N ALA A 50 -8.54 -5.53 7.15
CA ALA A 50 -8.63 -4.95 5.82
C ALA A 50 -8.73 -6.04 4.75
N VAL A 51 -7.84 -7.03 4.82
CA VAL A 51 -7.77 -8.11 3.83
C VAL A 51 -8.96 -9.06 3.97
N GLU A 52 -9.36 -9.40 5.19
CA GLU A 52 -10.57 -10.19 5.46
C GLU A 52 -11.83 -9.52 4.91
N SER A 53 -11.96 -8.20 5.10
CA SER A 53 -13.12 -7.44 4.59
C SER A 53 -13.15 -7.36 3.07
N SER A 54 -11.98 -7.35 2.42
CA SER A 54 -11.85 -7.18 0.96
C SER A 54 -11.83 -8.49 0.17
N ARG A 55 -11.28 -9.57 0.75
CA ARG A 55 -11.02 -10.85 0.07
C ARG A 55 -11.66 -12.06 0.74
N GLY A 56 -12.26 -11.89 1.92
CA GLY A 56 -13.02 -12.93 2.61
C GLY A 56 -12.22 -14.23 2.76
N LYS A 57 -12.67 -15.29 2.09
CA LYS A 57 -12.04 -16.62 2.15
C LYS A 57 -10.62 -16.67 1.58
N GLN A 58 -10.24 -15.73 0.71
CA GLN A 58 -8.89 -15.65 0.13
C GLN A 58 -7.92 -14.85 0.99
N ALA A 59 -8.37 -14.29 2.12
CA ALA A 59 -7.53 -13.47 2.98
C ALA A 59 -6.23 -14.17 3.46
N PRO A 60 -6.24 -15.46 3.84
CA PRO A 60 -5.02 -16.17 4.22
C PRO A 60 -3.99 -16.23 3.08
N ASP A 61 -4.44 -16.50 1.85
CA ASP A 61 -3.57 -16.60 0.67
C ASP A 61 -2.95 -15.24 0.33
N VAL A 62 -3.75 -14.17 0.39
CA VAL A 62 -3.29 -12.80 0.14
C VAL A 62 -2.27 -12.36 1.20
N MET A 63 -2.48 -12.73 2.46
CA MET A 63 -1.51 -12.48 3.54
C MET A 63 -0.22 -13.27 3.37
N ALA A 64 -0.31 -14.55 2.99
CA ALA A 64 0.88 -15.37 2.71
C ALA A 64 1.68 -14.80 1.53
N GLN A 65 1.01 -14.38 0.46
CA GLN A 65 1.66 -13.69 -0.66
C GLN A 65 2.34 -12.42 -0.19
N PHE A 66 1.68 -11.60 0.64
CA PHE A 66 2.30 -10.39 1.16
C PHE A 66 3.57 -10.67 1.97
N GLN A 67 3.56 -11.70 2.84
CA GLN A 67 4.74 -12.05 3.63
C GLN A 67 5.90 -12.55 2.77
N ALA A 68 5.62 -13.35 1.73
CA ALA A 68 6.64 -13.86 0.83
C ALA A 68 7.20 -12.79 -0.11
N ASN A 69 6.33 -11.90 -0.58
CA ASN A 69 6.58 -11.08 -1.77
C ASN A 69 6.50 -9.57 -1.51
N GLY A 70 6.19 -9.12 -0.30
CA GLY A 70 5.89 -7.72 0.02
C GLY A 70 4.57 -7.25 -0.58
N TRP A 71 4.47 -5.98 -0.96
CA TRP A 71 3.22 -5.40 -1.46
C TRP A 71 2.60 -6.20 -2.62
N THR A 72 1.29 -6.44 -2.52
CA THR A 72 0.43 -6.92 -3.62
C THR A 72 -0.66 -5.89 -3.87
N SER A 73 -1.20 -5.85 -5.09
CA SER A 73 -2.36 -5.00 -5.43
C SER A 73 -3.53 -5.27 -4.49
N ASP A 74 -3.82 -6.54 -4.20
CA ASP A 74 -4.91 -6.93 -3.28
C ASP A 74 -4.76 -6.34 -1.88
N VAL A 75 -3.55 -6.36 -1.32
CA VAL A 75 -3.30 -5.76 0.01
C VAL A 75 -3.40 -4.25 -0.04
N LEU A 76 -2.82 -3.61 -1.06
CA LEU A 76 -2.84 -2.15 -1.20
C LEU A 76 -4.27 -1.63 -1.33
N GLU A 77 -5.09 -2.26 -2.17
CA GLU A 77 -6.49 -1.91 -2.35
C GLU A 77 -7.29 -2.15 -1.06
N ALA A 78 -7.10 -3.29 -0.40
CA ALA A 78 -7.79 -3.60 0.84
C ALA A 78 -7.47 -2.59 1.95
N LEU A 79 -6.19 -2.22 2.10
CA LEU A 79 -5.76 -1.22 3.07
C LEU A 79 -6.30 0.16 2.72
N ALA A 80 -6.26 0.58 1.45
CA ALA A 80 -6.75 1.88 1.02
C ALA A 80 -8.27 2.02 1.24
N GLU A 81 -9.05 0.98 0.90
CA GLU A 81 -10.49 0.94 1.14
C GLU A 81 -10.82 0.96 2.64
N THR A 82 -10.06 0.24 3.44
CA THR A 82 -10.25 0.19 4.90
C THR A 82 -9.88 1.52 5.55
N ALA A 83 -8.74 2.12 5.15
CA ALA A 83 -8.30 3.41 5.65
C ALA A 83 -9.31 4.52 5.30
N ALA A 84 -9.88 4.52 4.09
CA ALA A 84 -10.90 5.48 3.67
C ALA A 84 -12.22 5.37 4.47
N ARG A 85 -12.54 4.19 5.00
CA ARG A 85 -13.73 3.95 5.83
C ARG A 85 -13.47 4.11 7.33
N THR A 86 -12.21 4.15 7.74
CA THR A 86 -11.81 4.21 9.15
C THR A 86 -11.78 5.68 9.59
N PRO A 87 -12.47 6.05 10.67
CA PRO A 87 -12.43 7.42 11.19
C PRO A 87 -11.02 7.76 11.67
N ALA A 88 -10.65 9.05 11.62
CA ALA A 88 -9.29 9.50 11.92
C ALA A 88 -8.83 9.06 13.31
N GLU A 89 -9.72 9.12 14.30
CA GLU A 89 -9.46 8.71 15.68
C GLU A 89 -9.11 7.23 15.80
N ALA A 90 -9.70 6.39 14.94
CA ALA A 90 -9.39 4.96 14.90
C ALA A 90 -8.11 4.67 14.11
N LEU A 91 -7.66 5.56 13.22
CA LEU A 91 -6.35 5.46 12.57
C LEU A 91 -5.21 5.91 13.51
N GLU A 92 -5.49 6.77 14.49
CA GLU A 92 -4.50 7.20 15.50
C GLU A 92 -3.98 6.05 16.35
N THR A 93 -4.71 4.92 16.44
CA THR A 93 -4.21 3.71 17.10
C THR A 93 -2.98 3.12 16.41
N LEU A 94 -2.77 3.43 15.13
CA LEU A 94 -1.60 2.98 14.36
C LEU A 94 -0.37 3.86 14.59
N ALA A 95 -0.53 5.02 15.23
CA ALA A 95 0.54 5.99 15.44
C ALA A 95 1.79 5.40 16.14
N PRO A 96 1.69 4.55 17.18
CA PRO A 96 2.86 3.95 17.82
C PRO A 96 3.70 3.12 16.85
N GLY A 97 3.05 2.27 16.05
CA GLY A 97 3.71 1.45 15.05
C GLY A 97 4.32 2.27 13.91
N LEU A 98 3.61 3.27 13.40
CA LEU A 98 4.11 4.17 12.34
C LEU A 98 5.34 4.98 12.79
N LYS A 99 5.37 5.41 14.05
CA LYS A 99 6.52 6.13 14.62
C LYS A 99 7.81 5.33 14.61
N THR A 100 7.74 3.99 14.69
CA THR A 100 8.94 3.14 14.65
C THR A 100 9.75 3.28 13.35
N VAL A 101 9.08 3.68 12.28
CA VAL A 101 9.70 3.93 10.97
C VAL A 101 9.76 5.42 10.61
N ASN A 102 9.52 6.33 11.55
CA ASN A 102 9.45 7.78 11.31
C ASN A 102 8.35 8.19 10.31
N LEU A 103 7.18 7.55 10.40
CA LEU A 103 5.96 7.95 9.70
C LEU A 103 4.89 8.42 10.68
N SER A 104 4.04 9.32 10.21
CA SER A 104 2.82 9.77 10.89
C SER A 104 1.57 9.08 10.33
N VAL A 105 0.46 9.20 11.04
CA VAL A 105 -0.87 8.74 10.56
C VAL A 105 -1.28 9.50 9.30
N GLU A 106 -0.90 10.77 9.20
CA GLU A 106 -1.12 11.57 7.99
C GLU A 106 -0.35 11.00 6.79
N ASP A 107 0.91 10.61 6.96
CA ASP A 107 1.71 9.97 5.90
C ASP A 107 1.03 8.71 5.39
N PHE A 108 0.58 7.87 6.33
CA PHE A 108 -0.13 6.64 6.01
C PHE A 108 -1.43 6.93 5.26
N ARG A 109 -2.24 7.88 5.74
CA ARG A 109 -3.50 8.26 5.12
C ARG A 109 -3.30 8.84 3.72
N GLN A 110 -2.33 9.73 3.55
CA GLN A 110 -2.00 10.31 2.24
C GLN A 110 -1.57 9.22 1.26
N PHE A 111 -0.73 8.28 1.71
CA PHE A 111 -0.32 7.16 0.86
C PHE A 111 -1.49 6.25 0.48
N MET A 112 -2.39 5.92 1.42
CA MET A 112 -3.59 5.14 1.14
C MET A 112 -4.54 5.87 0.17
N GLN A 113 -4.67 7.19 0.31
CA GLN A 113 -5.46 8.01 -0.61
C GLN A 113 -4.86 7.97 -2.02
N LEU A 114 -3.54 8.09 -2.17
CA LEU A 114 -2.88 7.97 -3.47
C LEU A 114 -3.12 6.61 -4.13
N VAL A 115 -3.08 5.51 -3.37
CA VAL A 115 -3.40 4.17 -3.90
C VAL A 115 -4.83 4.13 -4.46
N LYS A 116 -5.78 4.70 -3.72
CA LYS A 116 -7.19 4.77 -4.15
C LYS A 116 -7.36 5.64 -5.40
N ASP A 117 -6.78 6.85 -5.41
CA ASP A 117 -6.85 7.77 -6.54
C ASP A 117 -6.18 7.15 -7.78
N GLY A 118 -5.09 6.40 -7.58
CA GLY A 118 -4.39 5.68 -8.65
C GLY A 118 -5.25 4.59 -9.28
N LYS A 119 -5.98 3.82 -8.45
CA LYS A 119 -6.96 2.83 -8.92
C LYS A 119 -8.08 3.48 -9.72
N GLU A 120 -8.65 4.59 -9.23
CA GLU A 120 -9.73 5.31 -9.91
C GLU A 120 -9.26 5.96 -11.22
N ALA A 121 -8.05 6.52 -11.25
CA ALA A 121 -7.44 7.10 -12.44
C ALA A 121 -7.15 6.04 -13.52
N LEU A 122 -6.58 4.89 -13.14
CA LEU A 122 -6.37 3.78 -14.07
C LEU A 122 -7.69 3.24 -14.62
N ALA A 123 -8.69 3.05 -13.75
CA ALA A 123 -10.01 2.58 -14.16
C ALA A 123 -10.68 3.54 -15.16
N SER A 124 -10.53 4.85 -14.95
CA SER A 124 -11.02 5.90 -15.87
C SER A 124 -10.34 5.83 -17.24
N ASN A 125 -9.11 5.31 -17.29
CA ASN A 125 -8.36 5.06 -18.52
C ASN A 125 -8.58 3.65 -19.10
N GLY A 126 -9.55 2.88 -18.57
CA GLY A 126 -9.82 1.50 -18.98
C GLY A 126 -8.73 0.51 -18.58
N GLN A 127 -7.86 0.88 -17.64
CA GLN A 127 -6.78 0.04 -17.12
C GLN A 127 -7.15 -0.54 -15.75
N ASP A 128 -6.75 -1.77 -15.51
CA ASP A 128 -6.92 -2.43 -14.23
C ASP A 128 -5.68 -2.26 -13.34
N PHE A 129 -5.88 -1.83 -12.09
CA PHE A 129 -4.79 -1.57 -11.14
C PHE A 129 -3.96 -2.84 -10.89
N HIS A 130 -4.61 -4.00 -10.77
CA HIS A 130 -3.94 -5.27 -10.54
C HIS A 130 -3.07 -5.66 -11.74
N ALA A 131 -3.59 -5.53 -12.96
CA ALA A 131 -2.84 -5.81 -14.19
C ALA A 131 -1.61 -4.91 -14.36
N VAL A 132 -1.76 -3.59 -14.11
CA VAL A 132 -0.66 -2.62 -14.20
C VAL A 132 0.39 -2.90 -13.13
N PHE A 133 -0.04 -3.14 -11.89
CA PHE A 133 0.88 -3.49 -10.80
C PHE A 133 1.65 -4.78 -11.09
N ALA A 134 0.98 -5.82 -11.57
CA ALA A 134 1.60 -7.10 -11.92
C ALA A 134 2.60 -6.95 -13.08
N ALA A 135 2.31 -6.09 -14.06
CA ALA A 135 3.24 -5.78 -15.15
C ALA A 135 4.51 -5.12 -14.63
N HIS A 136 4.39 -4.06 -13.82
CA HIS A 136 5.54 -3.38 -13.21
C HIS A 136 6.34 -4.27 -12.27
N ARG A 137 5.66 -5.18 -11.57
CA ARG A 137 6.34 -6.15 -10.72
C ARG A 137 7.25 -7.09 -11.52
N LYS A 138 6.81 -7.57 -12.68
CA LYS A 138 7.59 -8.45 -13.56
C LYS A 138 8.80 -7.77 -14.20
N THR A 139 8.72 -6.47 -14.45
CA THR A 139 9.79 -5.71 -15.12
C THR A 139 10.87 -5.22 -14.14
N MET A 140 10.62 -5.28 -12.83
CA MET A 140 11.59 -4.85 -11.83
C MET A 140 12.49 -6.00 -11.38
N PRO A 141 13.83 -5.83 -11.39
CA PRO A 141 14.77 -6.85 -10.95
C PRO A 141 14.53 -7.17 -9.47
N GLY A 142 14.35 -8.46 -9.16
CA GLY A 142 14.09 -8.95 -7.79
C GLY A 142 12.89 -9.90 -7.64
N THR A 143 12.13 -10.20 -8.71
CA THR A 143 11.08 -11.25 -8.69
C THR A 143 11.25 -12.34 -9.75
N GLY A 144 12.40 -12.39 -10.41
CA GLY A 144 12.73 -13.41 -11.41
C GLY A 144 14.18 -13.85 -11.29
N ALA A 145 14.52 -14.55 -10.21
CA ALA A 145 15.65 -15.47 -10.14
C ALA A 145 15.52 -16.22 -8.81
N TYR A 146 14.88 -17.39 -8.84
CA TYR A 146 15.27 -18.68 -8.25
C TYR A 146 14.08 -19.63 -8.33
#